data_AF-A0A2E5C3L9-F1
#
_entry.id   AF-A0A2E5C3L9-F1
#
_cell.length_a   1.000
_cell.length_b   1.000
_cell.length_c   1.000
_cell.angle_alpha   90.00
_cell.angle_beta   90.00
_cell.angle_gamma   90.00
#
_symmetry.space_group_name_H-M   'P 1'
#
loop_
_entity.id
_entity.type
_entity.pdbx_description
1 polymer ?
#
loop_
_entity_poly.entity_id
_entity_poly.type
_entity_poly.pdbx_seq_one_letter_code
_entity_poly.pdbx_strand_id
1 'polypeptide(L)'
;MKMNTDVLEFNESYRNGAKKLAVYPLYGLTKRESEVVLRIALGKTNDEVAVLLGITPATVKLHMRSARLKLGANNSIYLISRCFMLGILRAVSG
;
A
#
# COMPACT_ATOMS: atom_id res chain seq x y z
N MET A 1 -11.84 -15.07 -19.04
CA MET A 1 -12.23 -14.38 -17.79
C MET A 1 -11.27 -13.21 -17.60
N LYS A 2 -11.70 -11.97 -17.85
CA LYS A 2 -10.81 -10.82 -17.70
C LYS A 2 -10.58 -10.59 -16.20
N MET A 3 -9.39 -10.92 -15.70
CA MET A 3 -8.92 -10.44 -14.40
C MET A 3 -8.80 -8.93 -14.54
N ASN A 4 -9.84 -8.19 -14.12
CA ASN A 4 -9.77 -6.74 -13.96
C ASN A 4 -8.79 -6.44 -12.83
N THR A 5 -7.53 -6.42 -13.23
CA THR A 5 -6.38 -6.06 -12.43
C THR A 5 -6.27 -4.56 -12.61
N ASP A 6 -7.06 -3.80 -11.84
CA ASP A 6 -6.88 -2.35 -11.74
C ASP A 6 -5.54 -2.11 -11.06
N VAL A 7 -4.46 -2.20 -11.83
CA VAL A 7 -3.12 -1.81 -11.44
C VAL A 7 -3.21 -0.32 -11.16
N LEU A 8 -3.12 0.05 -9.88
CA LEU A 8 -2.86 1.43 -9.51
C LEU A 8 -1.38 1.68 -9.80
N GLU A 9 -1.05 2.05 -11.04
CA GLU A 9 0.27 2.56 -11.39
C GLU A 9 0.45 3.93 -10.72
N PHE A 10 1.04 3.94 -9.54
CA PHE A 10 1.25 5.15 -8.77
C PHE A 10 2.57 5.81 -9.19
N ASN A 11 2.51 6.73 -10.16
CA ASN A 11 3.63 7.61 -10.52
C ASN A 11 3.56 8.87 -9.64
N GLU A 12 4.29 8.90 -8.52
CA GLU A 12 4.60 10.16 -7.83
C GLU A 12 6.05 10.57 -8.08
N SER A 13 6.21 11.58 -8.94
CA SER A 13 7.46 12.10 -9.47
C SER A 13 8.17 13.07 -8.52
N TYR A 14 8.39 12.80 -7.23
CA TYR A 14 9.08 13.79 -6.38
C TYR A 14 10.08 13.22 -5.37
N ARG A 15 11.36 13.42 -5.73
CA ARG A 15 12.62 13.37 -4.95
C ARG A 15 13.17 11.99 -4.57
N ASN A 16 14.35 11.72 -5.17
CA ASN A 16 15.33 10.67 -4.95
C ASN A 16 15.01 9.28 -5.54
N GLY A 17 15.56 9.00 -6.74
CA GLY A 17 15.79 7.64 -7.26
C GLY A 17 14.59 6.71 -7.22
N ALA A 18 13.43 7.20 -7.66
CA ALA A 18 12.09 6.69 -7.34
C ALA A 18 11.96 5.16 -7.49
N LYS A 19 11.81 4.46 -6.36
CA LYS A 19 11.32 3.09 -6.33
C LYS A 19 9.88 3.07 -6.86
N LYS A 20 9.68 2.52 -8.06
CA LYS A 20 8.34 2.26 -8.60
C LYS A 20 7.80 0.98 -7.97
N LEU A 21 6.68 1.08 -7.27
CA LEU A 21 5.97 -0.05 -6.67
C LEU A 21 4.59 -0.18 -7.31
N ALA A 22 4.25 -1.37 -7.79
CA ALA A 22 2.89 -1.74 -8.13
C ALA A 22 2.20 -2.34 -6.90
N VAL A 23 0.91 -2.07 -6.74
CA VAL A 23 0.08 -2.67 -5.70
C VAL A 23 -1.08 -3.46 -6.30
N TYR A 24 -1.33 -4.65 -5.75
CA TYR A 24 -2.40 -5.55 -6.16
C TYR A 24 -3.29 -5.85 -4.95
N PRO A 25 -4.60 -5.57 -4.99
CA PRO A 25 -5.52 -5.84 -3.87
C PRO A 25 -5.85 -7.33 -3.76
N LEU A 26 -4.87 -8.11 -3.30
CA LEU A 26 -4.94 -9.57 -3.14
C LEU A 26 -5.24 -9.94 -1.68
N TYR A 27 -5.56 -11.21 -1.45
CA TYR A 27 -5.74 -11.80 -0.11
C TYR A 27 -6.78 -11.06 0.76
N GLY A 28 -7.84 -10.56 0.12
CA GLY A 28 -8.95 -9.89 0.82
C GLY A 28 -8.66 -8.45 1.26
N LEU A 29 -7.52 -7.87 0.87
CA LEU A 29 -7.30 -6.43 1.02
C LEU A 29 -8.28 -5.66 0.13
N THR A 30 -8.87 -4.61 0.68
CA THR A 30 -9.62 -3.65 -0.12
C THR A 30 -8.66 -2.76 -0.90
N LYS A 31 -9.16 -2.15 -1.99
CA LYS A 31 -8.41 -1.15 -2.76
C LYS A 31 -7.82 -0.07 -1.86
N ARG A 32 -8.60 0.40 -0.87
CA ARG A 32 -8.17 1.45 0.04
C ARG A 32 -7.08 1.01 1.02
N GLU A 33 -7.17 -0.21 1.52
CA GLU A 33 -6.11 -0.79 2.36
C GLU A 33 -4.81 -0.94 1.58
N SER A 34 -4.88 -1.45 0.36
CA SER A 34 -3.74 -1.58 -0.56
C SER A 34 -3.11 -0.21 -0.88
N GLU A 35 -3.93 0.79 -1.17
CA GLU A 35 -3.49 2.18 -1.42
C GLU A 35 -2.73 2.79 -0.22
N VAL A 36 -3.23 2.57 1.00
CA VAL A 36 -2.57 3.04 2.22
C VAL A 36 -1.24 2.31 2.41
N VAL A 37 -1.24 0.98 2.30
CA VAL A 37 -0.02 0.17 2.46
C VAL A 37 1.05 0.55 1.45
N LEU A 38 0.68 0.77 0.19
CA LEU A 38 1.60 1.23 -0.85
C LEU A 38 2.30 2.54 -0.47
N ARG A 39 1.53 3.56 -0.06
CA ARG A 39 2.11 4.88 0.27
C ARG A 39 3.01 4.83 1.50
N ILE A 40 2.62 4.07 2.53
CA ILE A 40 3.48 3.84 3.69
C ILE A 40 4.76 3.09 3.29
N ALA A 41 4.67 2.08 2.41
CA ALA A 41 5.84 1.36 1.89
C ALA A 41 6.77 2.25 1.03
N LEU A 42 6.22 3.29 0.41
CA LEU A 42 6.98 4.34 -0.28
C LEU A 42 7.58 5.39 0.67
N GLY A 43 7.42 5.22 1.99
CA GLY A 43 8.04 6.08 3.00
C GLY A 43 7.18 7.27 3.44
N LYS A 44 5.92 7.36 3.01
CA LYS A 44 5.01 8.41 3.47
C LYS A 44 4.61 8.18 4.93
N THR A 45 4.46 9.27 5.67
CA THR A 45 3.87 9.31 7.01
C THR A 45 2.35 9.18 6.97
N ASN A 46 1.71 8.86 8.10
CA ASN A 46 0.24 8.78 8.15
C ASN A 46 -0.43 10.11 7.80
N ASP A 47 0.19 11.24 8.12
CA ASP A 47 -0.35 12.57 7.84
C ASP A 47 -0.25 12.89 6.35
N GLU A 48 0.87 12.58 5.70
CA GLU A 48 1.00 12.72 4.24
C GLU A 48 0.02 11.80 3.52
N VAL A 49 -0.12 10.54 3.95
CA VAL A 49 -1.10 9.61 3.37
C VAL A 49 -2.52 10.14 3.55
N ALA A 50 -2.85 10.69 4.72
CA ALA A 50 -4.16 11.27 5.01
C ALA A 50 -4.49 12.41 4.03
N VAL A 51 -3.54 13.34 3.82
CA VAL A 51 -3.67 14.43 2.84
C VAL A 51 -3.83 13.90 1.42
N LEU A 52 -2.96 12.99 0.98
CA LEU A 52 -2.98 12.40 -0.36
C LEU A 52 -4.28 11.65 -0.66
N LEU A 53 -4.95 11.17 0.37
CA LEU A 53 -6.13 10.33 0.28
C LEU A 53 -7.44 11.06 0.63
N GLY A 54 -7.39 12.31 1.11
CA GLY A 54 -8.57 13.04 1.55
C GLY A 54 -9.28 12.37 2.74
N ILE A 55 -8.51 11.80 3.68
CA ILE A 55 -9.01 11.17 4.91
C ILE A 55 -8.24 11.67 6.13
N THR A 56 -8.61 11.25 7.33
CA THR A 56 -7.89 11.61 8.55
C THR A 56 -6.71 10.65 8.83
N PRO A 57 -5.66 11.08 9.56
CA PRO A 57 -4.57 10.19 9.99
C PRO A 57 -5.07 9.01 10.84
N ALA A 58 -6.15 9.21 11.61
CA ALA A 58 -6.82 8.14 12.34
C ALA A 58 -7.42 7.09 11.39
N THR A 59 -8.03 7.52 10.29
CA THR A 59 -8.57 6.62 9.26
C THR A 59 -7.46 5.83 8.55
N VAL A 60 -6.30 6.45 8.30
CA VAL A 60 -5.11 5.75 7.79
C VAL A 60 -4.69 4.62 8.74
N LYS A 61 -4.60 4.90 10.04
CA LYS A 61 -4.27 3.90 11.08
C LYS A 61 -5.29 2.75 11.11
N LEU A 62 -6.58 3.04 10.90
CA LEU A 62 -7.64 2.03 10.82
C LEU A 62 -7.44 1.11 9.61
N HIS A 63 -7.16 1.66 8.43
CA HIS A 63 -6.85 0.86 7.25
C HIS A 63 -5.61 -0.02 7.45
N MET A 64 -4.53 0.53 8.03
CA MET A 64 -3.32 -0.24 8.38
C MET A 64 -3.60 -1.36 9.39
N ARG A 65 -4.46 -1.11 10.39
CA ARG A 65 -4.89 -2.14 11.35
C ARG A 65 -5.69 -3.24 10.67
N SER A 66 -6.63 -2.88 9.80
CA SER A 66 -7.43 -3.85 9.03
C SER A 66 -6.54 -4.73 8.14
N ALA A 67 -5.61 -4.12 7.39
CA ALA A 67 -4.66 -4.84 6.55
C ALA A 67 -3.77 -5.81 7.36
N ARG A 68 -3.28 -5.36 8.53
CA ARG A 68 -2.53 -6.22 9.46
C ARG A 68 -3.32 -7.44 9.91
N LEU A 69 -4.58 -7.26 10.30
CA LEU A 69 -5.44 -8.37 10.73
C LEU A 69 -5.66 -9.36 9.58
N LYS A 70 -5.96 -8.87 8.36
CA LYS A 70 -6.19 -9.70 7.18
C LYS A 70 -4.95 -10.50 6.77
N LEU A 71 -3.76 -9.93 6.92
CA LEU A 71 -2.50 -10.58 6.55
C LEU A 71 -1.78 -11.22 7.75
N GLY A 72 -2.40 -11.30 8.93
CA GLY A 72 -1.78 -11.90 10.12
C GLY A 72 -0.48 -11.22 10.53
N ALA A 73 -0.35 -9.91 10.29
CA ALA A 73 0.86 -9.15 10.61
C ALA A 73 0.72 -8.39 11.94
N ASN A 74 1.68 -8.55 12.84
CA ASN A 74 1.65 -7.91 14.16
C ASN A 74 2.00 -6.40 14.12
N ASN A 75 2.87 -5.97 13.19
CA ASN A 75 3.28 -4.57 13.04
C ASN A 75 3.37 -4.14 11.56
N SER A 76 3.56 -2.84 11.33
CA SER A 76 3.57 -2.26 9.98
C SER A 76 4.77 -2.72 9.14
N ILE A 77 5.92 -2.93 9.76
CA ILE A 77 7.13 -3.41 9.05
C ILE A 77 6.86 -4.83 8.54
N TYR A 78 6.38 -5.72 9.40
CA TYR A 78 6.05 -7.09 9.04
C TYR A 78 4.91 -7.16 8.02
N LEU A 79 3.91 -6.27 8.11
CA LEU A 79 2.87 -6.13 7.09
C LEU A 79 3.48 -5.84 5.71
N ILE A 80 4.36 -4.86 5.62
CA ILE A 80 5.01 -4.47 4.36
C ILE A 80 5.84 -5.62 3.82
N SER A 81 6.63 -6.30 4.66
CA SER A 81 7.38 -7.50 4.28
C SER A 81 6.47 -8.59 3.73
N ARG A 82 5.33 -8.87 4.38
CA ARG A 82 4.33 -9.82 3.88
C ARG A 82 3.76 -9.39 2.55
N CYS A 83 3.47 -8.11 2.35
CA CYS A 83 2.97 -7.62 1.08
C CYS A 83 3.95 -7.84 -0.07
N PHE A 84 5.26 -7.69 0.16
CA PHE A 84 6.28 -8.04 -0.83
C PHE A 84 6.33 -9.56 -1.08
N MET A 85 6.38 -10.37 -0.02
CA MET A 85 6.45 -11.84 -0.14
C MET A 85 5.23 -12.44 -0.86
N LEU A 86 4.05 -11.86 -0.64
CA LEU A 86 2.79 -12.32 -1.22
C LEU A 86 2.52 -11.75 -2.63
N GLY A 87 3.39 -10.87 -3.13
CA GLY A 87 3.20 -10.19 -4.42
C GLY A 87 2.12 -9.11 -4.44
N ILE A 88 1.63 -8.68 -3.27
CA ILE A 88 0.73 -7.53 -3.12
C ILE A 88 1.48 -6.25 -3.50
N LEU A 89 2.73 -6.10 -3.07
CA LEU A 89 3.64 -5.05 -3.50
C LEU A 89 4.72 -5.66 -4.38
N ARG A 90 4.97 -5.06 -5.54
CA ARG A 90 6.04 -5.49 -6.46
C ARG A 90 6.87 -4.30 -6.88
N ALA A 91 8.18 -4.43 -6.81
CA ALA A 91 9.08 -3.51 -7.48
C ALA A 91 8.88 -3.62 -8.99
N VAL A 92 8.70 -2.49 -9.65
CA VAL A 92 8.62 -2.39 -11.10
C VAL A 92 9.93 -1.77 -11.55
N SER A 93 10.72 -2.52 -12.33
CA SER A 93 11.87 -1.94 -13.02
C SER A 93 11.36 -0.97 -14.09
N GLY A 94 11.95 0.22 -14.13
CA GLY A 94 11.73 1.18 -15.23
C GLY A 94 12.35 0.69 -16.53
#